data_AF-W1YMQ8-F1
#
_entry.id   AF-W1YMQ8-F1
#
_cell.length_a   1.000
_cell.length_b   1.000
_cell.length_c   1.000
_cell.angle_alpha   90.00
_cell.angle_beta   90.00
_cell.angle_gamma   90.00
#
_symmetry.space_group_name_H-M   'P 1'
#
loop_
_entity.id
_entity.type
_entity.pdbx_description
1 polymer ?
#
loop_
_entity_poly.entity_id
_entity_poly.type
_entity_poly.pdbx_seq_one_letter_code
_entity_poly.pdbx_strand_id
1 'polypeptide(L)' 'VTCEVTSQHLSFTDEYLREYNPAFKMAPPIRSEDHRQALLEGLKDGTIDAIITDHAPHAYEEKDHEFCCAPNGFSG' A
#
# COMPACT_ATOMS: atom_id res chain seq x y z
N VAL A 1 15.14 -17.77 1.67
CA VAL A 1 14.46 -16.63 1.02
C VAL A 1 13.60 -16.01 2.08
N THR A 2 13.59 -14.68 2.21
CA THR A 2 12.80 -13.93 3.18
C THR A 2 12.03 -12.82 2.44
N CYS A 3 10.91 -12.34 2.99
CA CYS A 3 10.13 -11.24 2.44
C CYS A 3 9.44 -10.41 3.54
N GLU A 4 8.92 -9.26 3.13
CA GLU A 4 8.25 -8.29 3.98
C GLU A 4 6.91 -7.88 3.36
N VAL A 5 5.99 -7.38 4.21
CA VAL A 5 4.73 -6.76 3.79
C VAL A 5 4.56 -5.42 4.46
N THR A 6 3.96 -4.46 3.77
CA THR A 6 3.74 -3.14 4.35
C THR A 6 2.43 -3.05 5.12
N SER A 7 2.37 -2.23 6.16
CA SER A 7 1.16 -2.03 6.98
C SER A 7 -0.04 -1.55 6.15
N GLN A 8 0.19 -0.71 5.14
CA GLN A 8 -0.82 -0.21 4.21
C GLN A 8 -1.37 -1.32 3.29
N HIS A 9 -0.56 -2.32 2.90
CA HIS A 9 -1.04 -3.48 2.15
C HIS A 9 -1.87 -4.46 2.99
N LEU A 10 -1.71 -4.45 4.32
CA LEU A 10 -2.56 -5.23 5.24
C LEU A 10 -3.86 -4.51 5.61
N SER A 11 -3.88 -3.18 5.47
CA SER A 11 -4.95 -2.32 5.98
C SER A 11 -5.94 -1.89 4.89
N PHE A 12 -5.46 -1.64 3.66
CA PHE A 12 -6.26 -1.07 2.59
C PHE A 12 -6.39 -2.01 1.39
N THR A 13 -7.44 -1.78 0.61
CA THR A 13 -7.73 -2.47 -0.64
C THR A 13 -7.96 -1.47 -1.77
N ASP A 14 -8.07 -1.97 -3.01
CA ASP A 14 -8.44 -1.19 -4.18
C ASP A 14 -9.82 -0.50 -4.08
N GLU A 15 -10.64 -0.81 -3.08
CA GLU A 15 -11.85 -0.05 -2.76
C GLU A 15 -11.54 1.43 -2.45
N TYR A 16 -10.40 1.70 -1.80
CA TYR A 16 -9.95 3.06 -1.50
C TYR A 16 -9.47 3.84 -2.74
N LEU A 17 -9.22 3.14 -3.86
CA LEU A 17 -8.87 3.77 -5.13
C LEU A 17 -10.11 4.25 -5.91
N ARG A 18 -11.32 3.84 -5.52
CA ARG A 18 -12.57 4.22 -6.21
C ARG A 18 -12.85 5.72 -6.15
N GLU A 19 -12.35 6.39 -5.11
CA GLU A 19 -12.49 7.84 -4.93
C GLU A 19 -11.40 8.64 -5.67
N TYR A 20 -10.49 7.97 -6.40
CA TYR A 20 -9.36 8.59 -7.09
C TYR A 20 -8.46 9.45 -6.19
N ASN A 21 -8.45 9.18 -4.88
CA ASN A 21 -7.64 9.92 -3.93
C ASN A 21 -6.14 9.56 -4.11
N PRO A 22 -5.28 10.50 -4.55
CA PRO A 22 -3.87 10.24 -4.82
C PRO A 22 -3.07 9.91 -3.55
N ALA A 23 -3.59 10.15 -2.36
CA ALA A 23 -2.97 9.71 -1.10
C ALA A 23 -2.75 8.18 -1.04
N PHE A 24 -3.58 7.40 -1.73
CA PHE A 24 -3.45 5.94 -1.83
C PHE A 24 -2.59 5.47 -3.01
N LYS A 25 -2.03 6.40 -3.81
CA LYS A 25 -1.11 6.05 -4.89
C LYS A 25 0.27 5.70 -4.33
N MET A 26 0.66 4.44 -4.48
CA MET A 26 1.91 3.86 -3.96
C MET A 26 2.41 2.74 -4.89
N ALA A 27 3.65 2.29 -4.68
CA ALA A 27 4.28 1.22 -5.44
C ALA A 27 4.96 0.22 -4.48
N PRO A 28 4.54 -1.06 -4.42
CA PRO A 28 3.44 -1.67 -5.18
C PRO A 28 2.07 -1.10 -4.79
N PRO A 29 1.04 -1.14 -5.68
CA PRO A 29 -0.27 -0.59 -5.37
C PRO A 29 -1.10 -1.53 -4.50
N ILE A 30 -2.01 -0.96 -3.69
CA ILE A 30 -3.04 -1.71 -2.98
C ILE A 30 -3.92 -2.49 -3.97
N ARG A 31 -4.30 -3.70 -3.58
CA ARG A 31 -4.99 -4.70 -4.43
C ARG A 31 -6.35 -5.07 -3.86
N SER A 32 -7.03 -6.01 -4.50
CA SER A 32 -8.33 -6.51 -4.05
C SER A 32 -8.27 -7.11 -2.64
N GLU A 33 -9.44 -7.24 -2.01
CA GLU A 33 -9.59 -7.89 -0.70
C GLU A 33 -9.00 -9.32 -0.69
N ASP A 34 -9.15 -10.08 -1.77
CA ASP A 34 -8.58 -11.43 -1.89
C ASP A 34 -7.04 -11.41 -1.75
N HIS A 35 -6.37 -10.41 -2.32
CA HIS A 35 -4.92 -10.26 -2.17
C HIS A 35 -4.55 -9.89 -0.74
N ARG A 36 -5.32 -8.99 -0.11
CA ARG A 36 -5.10 -8.60 1.29
C ARG A 36 -5.25 -9.79 2.23
N GLN A 37 -6.25 -10.65 2.00
CA GLN A 37 -6.43 -11.88 2.77
C GLN A 37 -5.27 -12.86 2.57
N ALA A 38 -4.78 -13.05 1.34
CA ALA A 38 -3.60 -13.87 1.10
C ALA A 38 -2.34 -13.34 1.83
N LEU A 39 -2.16 -12.01 1.91
CA LEU A 39 -1.08 -11.42 2.70
C LEU A 39 -1.25 -11.69 4.21
N LEU A 40 -2.48 -11.60 4.72
CA LEU A 40 -2.78 -11.92 6.12
C LEU A 40 -2.54 -13.40 6.44
N GLU A 41 -2.88 -14.30 5.52
CA GLU A 41 -2.60 -15.73 5.64
C GLU A 41 -1.09 -16.00 5.61
N GLY A 42 -0.37 -15.41 4.64
CA GLY A 42 1.08 -15.53 4.54
C GLY A 42 1.83 -14.97 5.75
N LEU A 43 1.29 -13.95 6.42
CA LEU A 43 1.86 -13.46 7.67
C LEU A 43 1.59 -14.42 8.84
N LYS A 44 0.42 -15.06 8.89
CA LYS A 44 0.06 -16.01 9.94
C LYS A 44 0.79 -17.34 9.81
N ASP A 45 1.02 -17.81 8.59
CA ASP A 45 1.68 -19.09 8.32
C ASP A 45 3.22 -19.00 8.32
N GLY A 46 3.77 -17.79 8.40
CA GLY A 46 5.21 -17.53 8.44
C GLY A 46 5.89 -17.44 7.07
N THR A 47 5.12 -17.40 5.97
CA THR A 47 5.64 -17.10 4.63
C THR A 47 6.19 -15.68 4.54
N ILE A 48 5.59 -14.73 5.26
CA ILE A 48 6.05 -13.34 5.37
C ILE A 48 6.75 -13.13 6.71
N ASP A 49 8.01 -12.67 6.67
CA ASP A 49 8.86 -12.61 7.85
C ASP A 49 8.66 -11.33 8.68
N ALA A 50 8.28 -10.21 8.04
CA ALA A 50 8.24 -8.91 8.70
C ALA A 50 7.13 -7.99 8.17
N ILE A 51 6.68 -7.10 9.05
CA ILE A 51 5.84 -5.94 8.70
C ILE A 51 6.72 -4.70 8.69
N ILE A 52 6.67 -3.93 7.61
CA ILE A 52 7.40 -2.66 7.44
C ILE A 52 6.44 -1.54 7.02
N THR A 53 6.89 -0.28 6.97
CA THR A 53 6.02 0.84 6.58
C THR A 53 6.22 1.28 5.14
N ASP A 54 7.42 1.05 4.58
CA ASP A 54 7.83 1.61 3.29
C ASP A 54 7.59 3.13 3.26
N HIS A 55 8.07 3.79 4.31
CA HIS A 55 7.89 5.22 4.53
C HIS A 55 8.42 6.04 3.34
N ALA A 56 7.52 6.60 2.55
CA ALA A 56 7.81 7.36 1.34
C ALA A 56 7.00 8.67 1.33
N PRO A 57 7.40 9.66 2.16
CA PRO A 57 6.67 10.91 2.32
C PRO A 57 6.87 11.80 1.10
N HIS A 58 5.82 12.53 0.76
CA HIS A 58 5.80 13.59 -0.25
C HIS A 58 5.20 14.84 0.35
N ALA A 59 5.57 16.00 -0.19
CA ALA A 59 4.90 17.24 0.18
C ALA A 59 3.41 17.16 -0.22
N TYR A 60 2.55 17.90 0.48
CA TYR A 60 1.12 17.89 0.20
C TYR A 60 0.84 18.29 -1.25
N GLU A 61 1.52 19.33 -1.72
CA GLU A 61 1.40 19.88 -3.07
C GLU A 61 1.84 18.88 -4.14
N GLU A 62 2.82 18.02 -3.84
CA GLU A 62 3.25 16.96 -4.76
C GLU A 62 2.18 15.86 -4.91
N LYS A 63 1.38 15.61 -3.87
CA LYS A 63 0.30 14.60 -3.89
C LYS A 63 -1.03 15.19 -4.36
N ASP A 64 -1.22 16.50 -4.29
CA ASP A 64 -2.43 17.23 -4.73
C ASP A 64 -2.46 17.42 -6.25
N HIS A 65 -2.43 16.29 -6.97
CA HIS A 65 -2.47 16.21 -8.43
C HIS A 65 -3.42 15.10 -8.88
N GLU A 66 -3.78 15.08 -10.17
CA GLU A 66 -4.53 13.97 -10.73
C GLU A 66 -3.82 12.65 -10.45
N PHE A 67 -4.58 11.57 -10.27
CA PHE A 67 -4.02 10.28 -9.88
C PHE A 67 -2.89 9.80 -10.81
N CYS A 68 -2.95 10.08 -12.12
CA CYS A 68 -1.85 9.73 -13.03
C CYS A 68 -0.59 10.57 -12.83
N CYS A 69 -0.72 11.83 -12.37
CA CYS A 69 0.35 12.81 -12.20
C CYS A 69 0.99 12.79 -10.81
N ALA A 70 0.24 12.44 -9.76
CA ALA A 70 0.77 12.38 -8.39
C ALA A 70 1.89 11.33 -8.24
N PRO A 71 2.91 11.51 -7.39
CA PRO A 71 3.95 10.50 -7.16
C PRO A 71 3.41 9.30 -6.36
N ASN A 72 4.09 8.17 -6.52
CA ASN A 72 3.88 6.99 -5.68
C ASN A 72 4.54 7.22 -4.32
N GLY A 73 3.81 7.02 -3.23
CA GLY A 73 4.36 7.08 -1.88
C GLY A 73 3.27 7.18 -0.82
N PHE A 74 3.57 6.67 0.37
CA PHE A 74 2.67 6.64 1.52
C PHE A 74 3.42 7.11 2.78
N SER A 75 2.79 8.01 3.53
CA SER A 75 3.32 8.47 4.82
C SER A 75 2.85 7.52 5.91
N GLY A 76 3.72 6.60 6.34
CA GLY A 76 3.42 5.58 7.35
C GLY A 76 4.64 5.13 8.13
#